data_AF-A0AA43FPK5-F1
#
_entry.id   AF-A0AA43FPK5-F1
#
_cell.length_a   1.000
_cell.length_b   1.000
_cell.length_c   1.000
_cell.angle_alpha   90.00
_cell.angle_beta   90.00
_cell.angle_gamma   90.00
#
_symmetry.space_group_name_H-M   'P 1'
#
loop_
_entity.id
_entity.type
_entity.pdbx_description
1 polymer ?
#
loop_
_entity_poly.entity_id
_entity_poly.type
_entity_poly.pdbx_seq_one_letter_code
_entity_poly.pdbx_strand_id
1 'polypeptide(L)' 'MNDSVAVDAKRILLRYGAPISVLDKVPDADRIKLAREVSRTSLPERGARLKALLVEYGYVEGK' A
#
# COMPACT_ATOMS: atom_id res chain seq x y z
N MET A 1 -19.27 0.50 -6.61
CA MET A 1 -18.95 -0.63 -5.70
C MET A 1 -17.43 -0.82 -5.55
N ASN A 2 -16.63 -0.62 -6.62
CA ASN A 2 -15.15 -0.62 -6.56
C ASN A 2 -14.55 0.51 -5.74
N ASP A 3 -15.20 1.68 -5.65
CA ASP A 3 -14.66 2.83 -4.90
C ASP A 3 -14.50 2.53 -3.41
N SER A 4 -15.39 1.72 -2.84
CA SER A 4 -15.32 1.32 -1.43
C SER A 4 -14.05 0.50 -1.14
N VAL A 5 -13.70 -0.41 -2.04
CA VAL A 5 -12.52 -1.27 -1.91
C VAL A 5 -11.23 -0.46 -2.08
N ALA A 6 -11.21 0.47 -3.05
CA ALA A 6 -10.06 1.35 -3.25
C ALA A 6 -9.82 2.29 -2.06
N VAL A 7 -10.90 2.83 -1.47
CA VAL A 7 -10.82 3.67 -0.26
C VAL A 7 -10.30 2.87 0.94
N ASP A 8 -10.78 1.65 1.15
CA ASP A 8 -10.30 0.79 2.23
C ASP A 8 -8.84 0.39 2.03
N ALA A 9 -8.46 0.03 0.80
CA ALA A 9 -7.07 -0.24 0.44
C ALA A 9 -6.17 0.97 0.76
N LYS A 10 -6.58 2.19 0.39
CA LYS A 10 -5.85 3.42 0.73
C LYS A 10 -5.70 3.57 2.25
N ARG A 11 -6.76 3.33 3.03
CA ARG A 11 -6.71 3.40 4.52
C ARG A 11 -5.75 2.38 5.12
N ILE A 12 -5.75 1.14 4.63
CA ILE A 12 -4.82 0.10 5.08
C ILE A 12 -3.38 0.51 4.82
N LEU A 13 -3.07 1.01 3.62
CA LEU A 13 -1.71 1.42 3.26
C LEU A 13 -1.25 2.62 4.09
N LEU A 14 -2.12 3.60 4.34
CA LEU A 14 -1.83 4.73 5.23
C LEU A 14 -1.53 4.27 6.67
N ARG A 15 -2.32 3.32 7.19
CA ARG A 15 -2.13 2.77 8.54
C ARG A 15 -0.74 2.16 8.73
N TYR A 16 -0.19 1.55 7.69
CA TYR A 16 1.12 0.90 7.73
C TYR A 16 2.28 1.78 7.23
N GLY A 17 2.05 3.07 6.99
CA GLY A 17 3.10 4.07 6.81
C GLY A 17 3.41 4.47 5.37
N ALA A 18 2.57 4.11 4.38
CA ALA A 18 2.71 4.66 3.03
C ALA A 18 2.43 6.18 3.04
N PRO A 19 3.28 7.02 2.44
CA PRO A 19 3.01 8.46 2.33
C PRO A 19 1.77 8.74 1.47
N ILE A 20 0.88 9.63 1.93
CA ILE A 20 -0.34 9.99 1.18
C ILE A 20 -0.03 10.54 -0.21
N SER A 21 1.04 11.33 -0.33
CA SER A 21 1.52 11.91 -1.59
C SER A 21 1.97 10.87 -2.61
N VAL A 22 2.39 9.68 -2.16
CA VAL A 22 2.68 8.54 -3.02
C VAL A 22 1.38 7.86 -3.42
N LEU A 23 0.51 7.54 -2.45
CA LEU A 23 -0.76 6.84 -2.69
C LEU A 23 -1.76 7.60 -3.58
N ASP A 24 -1.67 8.92 -3.66
CA ASP A 24 -2.49 9.72 -4.59
C ASP A 24 -2.08 9.54 -6.05
N LYS A 25 -0.87 9.06 -6.32
CA LYS A 25 -0.34 8.77 -7.66
C LYS A 25 -0.41 7.28 -8.02
N VAL A 26 -0.70 6.42 -7.05
CA VAL A 26 -0.84 4.97 -7.27
C VAL A 26 -2.26 4.67 -7.78
N PRO A 27 -2.41 3.97 -8.92
CA PRO A 27 -3.71 3.54 -9.42
C PRO A 27 -4.49 2.69 -8.41
N ASP A 28 -5.82 2.75 -8.44
CA ASP A 28 -6.70 2.02 -7.52
C ASP A 28 -6.43 0.51 -7.52
N ALA A 29 -6.23 -0.07 -8.71
CA ALA A 29 -5.92 -1.49 -8.86
C ALA A 29 -4.65 -1.89 -8.08
N ASP A 30 -3.62 -1.05 -8.14
CA ASP A 30 -2.34 -1.30 -7.47
C ASP A 30 -2.47 -1.08 -5.96
N ARG A 31 -3.22 -0.06 -5.52
CA ARG A 31 -3.52 0.13 -4.09
C ARG A 31 -4.21 -1.09 -3.50
N ILE A 32 -5.19 -1.64 -4.20
CA ILE A 32 -5.91 -2.86 -3.79
C ILE A 32 -4.96 -4.05 -3.74
N LYS A 33 -4.08 -4.22 -4.74
CA LYS A 33 -3.10 -5.31 -4.77
C LYS A 33 -2.11 -5.21 -3.60
N LEU A 34 -1.52 -4.04 -3.38
CA LEU A 34 -0.61 -3.77 -2.27
C LEU A 34 -1.28 -4.03 -0.91
N ALA A 35 -2.50 -3.52 -0.71
CA ALA A 35 -3.22 -3.69 0.54
C ALA A 35 -3.52 -5.18 0.85
N ARG A 36 -3.84 -5.97 -0.18
CA ARG A 36 -4.05 -7.43 -0.06
C ARG A 36 -2.75 -8.16 0.29
N GLU A 37 -1.62 -7.77 -0.29
CA GLU A 37 -0.32 -8.35 0.08
C GLU A 37 0.05 -8.02 1.51
N VAL A 38 -0.03 -6.75 1.90
CA VAL A 38 0.25 -6.31 3.28
C VAL A 38 -0.68 -6.99 4.29
N SER A 39 -1.96 -7.16 3.96
CA SER A 39 -2.92 -7.83 4.86
C SER A 39 -2.64 -9.32 5.05
N ARG A 40 -1.98 -9.98 4.10
CA ARG A 40 -1.56 -11.39 4.20
C ARG A 40 -0.24 -11.59 4.96
N THR A 41 0.48 -10.50 5.26
CA THR A 41 1.70 -10.53 6.05
C THR A 41 1.41 -10.45 7.55
N SER A 42 2.31 -11.01 8.37
CA SER A 42 2.20 -10.95 9.83
C SER A 42 2.14 -9.48 10.30
N LEU A 43 1.31 -9.19 11.30
CA LEU A 43 1.11 -7.83 11.82
C LEU A 43 2.41 -7.04 12.07
N PRO A 44 3.45 -7.59 12.73
CA PRO A 44 4.69 -6.84 12.98
C PRO A 44 5.49 -6.52 11.71
N GLU A 45 5.32 -7.29 10.64
CA GLU A 45 6.11 -7.16 9.40
C GLU A 45 5.42 -6.28 8.35
N ARG A 46 4.13 -5.94 8.52
CA ARG A 46 3.32 -5.23 7.51
C ARG A 46 3.92 -3.92 7.03
N GLY A 47 4.48 -3.11 7.94
CA GLY A 47 5.11 -1.84 7.59
C GLY A 47 6.38 -2.04 6.76
N ALA A 48 7.24 -2.98 7.15
CA ALA A 48 8.44 -3.31 6.41
C ALA A 48 8.11 -3.89 5.02
N ARG A 49 7.12 -4.80 4.95
CA ARG A 49 6.66 -5.37 3.68
C ARG A 49 6.06 -4.31 2.76
N LEU A 50 5.28 -3.38 3.29
CA LEU A 50 4.74 -2.26 2.52
C LEU A 50 5.86 -1.39 1.94
N LYS A 51 6.87 -1.03 2.75
CA LYS A 51 8.02 -0.26 2.26
C LYS A 51 8.73 -1.00 1.12
N ALA A 52 9.00 -2.29 1.29
CA ALA A 52 9.64 -3.11 0.26
C ALA A 52 8.82 -3.15 -1.04
N LEU A 53 7.50 -3.32 -0.95
CA LEU A 53 6.61 -3.31 -2.10
C LEU A 53 6.57 -1.97 -2.82
N LEU A 54 6.53 -0.85 -2.08
CA LEU A 54 6.54 0.47 -2.71
C LEU A 54 7.85 0.72 -3.48
N VAL A 55 8.99 0.18 -3.00
CA VAL A 55 10.27 0.24 -3.71
C VAL A 55 10.26 -0.68 -4.93
N GLU A 56 9.81 -1.93 -4.78
CA GLU A 56 9.75 -2.94 -5.84
C GLU A 56 8.91 -2.47 -7.04
N TYR A 57 7.80 -1.78 -6.77
CA TYR A 57 6.91 -1.23 -7.80
C TYR A 57 7.35 0.15 -8.29
N GLY A 58 8.45 0.71 -7.76
CA GLY A 58 9.00 2.00 -8.19
C GLY A 58 8.21 3.23 -7.72
N TYR A 59 7.34 3.09 -6.71
CA TYR A 59 6.57 4.21 -6.15
C TYR A 59 7.36 5.06 -5.16
N VAL A 60 8.43 4.51 -4.56
CA VAL A 60 9.37 5.23 -3.71
C VAL A 60 10.80 4.78 -4.00
N GLU A 61 11.77 5.67 -3.82
CA GLU A 61 13.18 5.32 -3.92
C GLU A 61 13.63 4.49 -2.71
N GLY A 62 14.37 3.41 -2.96
CA GLY A 62 15.03 2.62 -1.93
C GLY A 62 16.21 3.40 -1.34
N LYS A 63 16.07 3.89 -0.11
CA LYS A 63 17.20 4.23 0.76
C LYS A 63 17.50 3.10 1.72
#